data_AF-A0A1F9DS93-F1
#
_entry.id   AF-A0A1F9DS93-F1
#
_cell.length_a   1.000
_cell.length_b   1.000
_cell.length_c   1.000
_cell.angle_alpha   90.00
_cell.angle_beta   90.00
_cell.angle_gamma   90.00
#
_symmetry.space_group_name_H-M   'P 1'
#
loop_
_entity.id
_entity.type
_entity.pdbx_description
1 polymer ?
#
loop_
_entity_poly.entity_id
_entity_poly.type
_entity_poly.pdbx_seq_one_letter_code
_entity_poly.pdbx_strand_id
1 'polypeptide(L)' 'MISIPPKYSVSQVVGFLKGKSAIQIARVYLGKRKNFVGQHFWARGYFVSTVGVNEETIRAYIKAQEKEDRWLDQVNLFQK' A
#
# COMPACT_ATOMS: atom_id res chain seq x y z
N MET A 1 -9.51 6.34 11.03
CA MET A 1 -8.82 5.55 12.07
C MET A 1 -9.43 4.17 12.13
N ILE A 2 -8.62 3.13 12.38
CA ILE A 2 -9.08 1.74 12.55
C ILE A 2 -8.66 1.28 13.95
N SER A 3 -9.58 0.67 14.70
CA SER A 3 -9.26 -0.01 15.95
C SER A 3 -8.96 -1.48 15.65
N ILE A 4 -7.76 -1.95 16.00
CA ILE A 4 -7.31 -3.33 15.76
C ILE A 4 -7.19 -4.04 17.12
N PRO A 5 -7.92 -5.15 17.34
CA PRO A 5 -7.73 -5.95 18.54
C PRO A 5 -6.29 -6.50 18.62
N PRO A 6 -5.68 -6.56 19.81
CA PRO A 6 -4.27 -6.99 19.98
C PRO A 6 -4.01 -8.45 19.57
N LYS A 7 -5.08 -9.25 19.42
CA LYS A 7 -5.02 -10.63 18.89
C LYS A 7 -4.56 -10.67 17.43
N TYR A 8 -4.78 -9.61 16.66
CA TYR A 8 -4.43 -9.55 15.24
C TYR A 8 -3.18 -8.70 15.05
N SER A 9 -2.25 -9.17 14.22
CA SER A 9 -1.10 -8.35 13.85
C SER A 9 -1.54 -7.24 12.90
N VAL A 10 -0.96 -6.06 13.07
CA VAL A 10 -1.21 -4.90 12.20
C VAL A 10 -0.90 -5.25 10.74
N SER A 11 0.20 -5.96 10.50
CA SER A 11 0.62 -6.37 9.16
C SER A 11 -0.42 -7.26 8.48
N GLN A 12 -1.05 -8.18 9.21
CA GLN A 12 -2.10 -9.05 8.68
C GLN A 12 -3.35 -8.25 8.29
N VAL A 13 -3.79 -7.33 9.15
CA VAL A 13 -4.98 -6.50 8.88
C VAL A 13 -4.75 -5.58 7.69
N VAL A 14 -3.60 -4.90 7.65
CA VAL A 14 -3.23 -4.00 6.54
C VAL A 14 -3.06 -4.77 5.24
N GLY A 15 -2.41 -5.94 5.27
CA GLY A 15 -2.27 -6.81 4.11
C GLY A 15 -3.61 -7.28 3.56
N PHE A 16 -4.53 -7.68 4.44
CA PHE A 16 -5.89 -8.06 4.07
C PHE A 16 -6.66 -6.90 3.42
N LEU A 17 -6.62 -5.72 4.03
CA LEU A 17 -7.27 -4.52 3.52
C LEU A 17 -6.74 -4.12 2.15
N LYS A 18 -5.42 -4.02 1.99
CA LYS A 18 -4.77 -3.69 0.71
C LYS A 18 -5.09 -4.73 -0.37
N GLY A 19 -5.05 -6.02 -0.04
CA GLY A 19 -5.34 -7.10 -0.98
C GLY A 19 -6.79 -7.13 -1.44
N LYS A 20 -7.76 -7.11 -0.52
CA LYS A 20 -9.19 -7.18 -0.86
C LYS A 20 -9.67 -5.92 -1.58
N SER A 21 -9.22 -4.74 -1.16
CA SER A 21 -9.56 -3.49 -1.84
C SER A 21 -9.01 -3.45 -3.27
N ALA A 22 -7.76 -3.88 -3.50
CA ALA A 22 -7.18 -3.95 -4.85
C ALA A 22 -8.00 -4.86 -5.78
N ILE A 23 -8.43 -6.03 -5.29
CA ILE A 23 -9.29 -6.95 -6.06
C ILE A 23 -10.65 -6.32 -6.35
N GLN A 24 -11.27 -5.69 -5.35
CA GLN A 24 -12.57 -5.05 -5.52
C GLN A 24 -12.50 -3.92 -6.55
N ILE A 25 -11.48 -3.07 -6.47
CA ILE A 25 -11.30 -1.95 -7.41
C ILE A 25 -11.02 -2.47 -8.82
N ALA A 26 -10.18 -3.49 -8.97
CA ALA A 26 -9.93 -4.15 -10.24
C ALA A 26 -11.20 -4.71 -10.89
N ARG A 27 -12.09 -5.29 -10.09
CA ARG A 27 -13.35 -5.88 -10.58
C ARG A 27 -14.41 -4.83 -10.91
N VAL A 28 -14.58 -3.84 -10.06
CA VAL A 28 -15.66 -2.86 -10.15
C VAL A 28 -15.35 -1.74 -11.13
N TYR A 29 -14.13 -1.17 -11.08
CA TYR A 29 -13.80 0.04 -11.84
C TYR A 29 -12.94 -0.23 -13.07
N LEU A 30 -12.10 -1.26 -13.05
CA LEU A 30 -11.22 -1.60 -14.18
C LEU A 30 -11.80 -2.68 -15.10
N GLY A 31 -12.98 -3.24 -14.78
CA GLY A 31 -13.63 -4.29 -15.57
C GLY A 31 -12.86 -5.62 -15.62
N LYS A 32 -11.77 -5.77 -14.86
CA LYS A 32 -10.92 -6.96 -14.86
C LYS A 32 -11.51 -8.03 -13.94
N ARG A 33 -12.29 -8.94 -14.53
CA ARG A 33 -12.94 -10.05 -13.79
C ARG A 33 -12.00 -11.19 -13.41
N LYS A 34 -10.90 -11.40 -14.15
CA LYS A 34 -9.88 -12.45 -13.91
C LYS A 34 -8.47 -11.98 -14.28
N ASN A 35 -7.45 -12.64 -13.71
CA ASN A 35 -6.03 -12.52 -14.05
C ASN A 35 -5.46 -11.08 -13.98
N PHE A 36 -5.48 -10.50 -12.79
CA PHE A 36 -4.78 -9.25 -12.49
C PHE A 36 -3.33 -9.55 -12.07
N VAL A 37 -2.47 -9.87 -13.04
CA VAL A 37 -1.05 -10.21 -12.80
C VAL A 37 -0.19 -9.02 -13.24
N GLY A 38 0.76 -8.61 -12.40
CA GLY A 38 1.72 -7.54 -12.71
C GLY A 38 1.20 -6.10 -12.54
N GLN A 39 0.02 -5.92 -11.93
CA GLN A 39 -0.51 -4.59 -11.61
C GLN A 39 -0.51 -4.38 -10.09
N HIS A 40 0.03 -3.25 -9.64
CA HIS A 40 0.09 -2.86 -8.23
C HIS A 40 -0.81 -1.66 -8.00
N PHE A 41 -1.88 -1.85 -7.23
CA PHE A 41 -2.79 -0.75 -6.88
C PHE A 41 -2.30 0.05 -5.67
N TRP A 42 -1.58 -0.61 -4.76
CA TRP A 42 -1.00 0.00 -3.57
C TRP A 42 0.51 -0.13 -3.61
N ALA A 43 1.21 0.85 -3.04
CA ALA A 43 2.65 0.77 -2.80
C ALA A 43 2.98 -0.39 -1.84
N ARG A 44 4.23 -0.88 -1.85
CA ARG A 44 4.64 -2.03 -1.03
C ARG A 44 4.56 -1.75 0.48
N GLY A 45 4.94 -0.56 0.89
CA GLY A 45 4.98 -0.12 2.29
C GLY A 45 3.61 0.20 2.91
N TYR A 46 3.60 0.38 4.22
CA TYR A 46 2.51 0.98 4.98
C TYR A 46 3.08 1.69 6.21
N PHE A 47 2.40 2.73 6.66
CA PHE A 47 2.72 3.47 7.88
C PHE A 47 1.67 3.19 8.95
N VAL A 48 2.11 2.91 10.18
CA VAL A 48 1.24 2.75 11.33
C VAL A 48 1.78 3.59 12.49
N SER A 49 0.88 4.24 13.21
CA SER A 49 1.18 4.87 14.48
C SER A 49 0.07 4.51 15.45
N THR A 50 0.46 4.06 16.65
CA THR A 50 -0.45 3.62 17.71
C THR A 50 -0.91 4.75 18.62
N VAL A 51 -0.24 5.90 18.54
CA VAL A 51 -0.54 7.13 19.29
C VAL A 51 -0.85 8.21 18.27
N GLY A 52 -1.81 9.10 18.57
CA GLY A 52 -2.29 10.15 17.64
C GLY A 52 -1.14 10.82 16.88
N VAL A 53 -1.24 10.84 15.55
CA VAL A 53 -0.13 11.21 14.66
C VAL A 53 -0.21 12.67 14.27
N ASN A 54 0.93 13.35 14.24
CA ASN A 54 1.08 14.67 13.64
C ASN A 54 1.09 14.57 12.10
N GLU A 55 0.39 15.47 11.42
CA GLU A 55 0.30 15.53 9.95
C GLU A 55 1.68 15.60 9.27
N GLU A 56 2.63 16.32 9.89
CA GLU A 56 4.00 16.48 9.39
C GLU A 56 4.73 15.14 9.22
N THR A 57 4.55 14.22 10.16
CA THR A 57 5.17 12.90 10.12
C THR A 57 4.61 12.06 8.96
N ILE A 58 3.29 12.14 8.73
CA ILE A 58 2.63 11.46 7.61
C ILE A 58 3.15 12.04 6.29
N ARG A 59 3.26 13.37 6.18
CA ARG A 59 3.77 14.04 4.99
C ARG A 59 5.22 13.68 4.70
N ALA A 60 6.06 13.61 5.72
CA ALA A 60 7.45 13.19 5.59
C ALA A 60 7.56 11.73 5.10
N TYR A 61 6.73 10.84 5.66
CA TYR A 61 6.67 9.43 5.23
C TYR A 61 6.27 9.30 3.76
N ILE A 62 5.22 10.00 3.31
CA ILE A 62 4.77 9.97 1.90
C ILE A 62 5.90 10.44 0.97
N LYS A 63 6.55 11.58 1.28
CA LYS A 63 7.65 12.10 0.46
C LYS A 63 8.85 11.14 0.39
N ALA A 64 9.18 10.50 1.50
CA ALA A 64 10.25 9.50 1.53
C ALA A 64 9.90 8.29 0.66
N GLN A 65 8.66 7.83 0.75
CA GLN A 65 8.18 6.69 -0.03
C GLN A 65 8.12 7.00 -1.54
N GLU A 66 7.67 8.19 -1.94
CA GLU A 66 7.69 8.63 -3.35
C GLU A 66 9.10 8.75 -3.93
N LYS A 67 10.10 9.06 -3.09
CA LYS A 67 11.50 9.07 -3.52
C LYS A 67 12.03 7.64 -3.73
N GLU A 68 11.70 6.74 -2.81
CA GLU A 68 12.10 5.33 -2.88
C GLU A 68 11.45 4.61 -4.07
N ASP A 69 10.14 4.79 -4.27
CA ASP A 69 9.41 4.19 -5.39
C ASP A 69 9.99 4.68 -6.73
N ARG A 70 10.33 5.97 -6.87
CA ARG A 70 11.01 6.49 -8.07
C ARG A 70 12.38 5.86 -8.31
N TRP A 71 13.14 5.61 -7.25
CA TRP A 71 14.44 4.96 -7.38
C TRP A 71 14.28 3.50 -7.80
N LEU A 72 13.37 2.77 -7.19
CA LEU A 72 13.04 1.39 -7.57
C LEU A 72 12.55 1.29 -9.02
N ASP A 73 11.72 2.22 -9.48
CA ASP A 73 11.25 2.27 -10.87
C ASP A 73 12.42 2.51 -11.84
N GLN A 74 13.37 3.39 -11.50
CA GLN A 74 14.58 3.60 -12.31
C GLN A 74 15.44 2.33 -12.37
N VAL A 75 15.70 1.69 -11.23
CA VAL A 75 16.51 0.45 -11.18
C VAL A 75 15.87 -0.66 -12.01
N ASN A 76 14.55 -0.83 -11.92
CA ASN A 76 13.81 -1.82 -12.71
C ASN A 76 13.85 -1.51 -14.23
N LEU A 77 13.99 -0.25 -14.62
CA LEU A 77 14.07 0.16 -16.04
C LEU A 77 15.39 -0.29 -16.69
N PHE A 78 16.49 -0.35 -15.92
CA PHE A 78 17.81 -0.78 -16.40
C PHE A 78 18.05 -2.30 -16.35
N GLN A 79 17.08 -3.07 -15.86
CA GLN A 79 17.15 -4.53 -15.73
C GLN A 79 16.43 -5.30 -16.85
N LYS A 80 15.95 -4.60 -17.89
CA LYS A 80 15.43 -5.17 -19.15
C LYS A 80 16.43 -5.04 -20.26
#